data_AF-A0A356W5G3-F1
#
_entry.id   AF-A0A356W5G3-F1
#
_cell.length_a   1.000
_cell.length_b   1.000
_cell.length_c   1.000
_cell.angle_alpha   90.00
_cell.angle_beta   90.00
_cell.angle_gamma   90.00
#
_symmetry.space_group_name_H-M   'P 1'
#
loop_
_entity.id
_entity.type
_entity.pdbx_description
1 polymer ?
#
loop_
_entity_poly.entity_id
_entity_poly.type
_entity_poly.pdbx_seq_one_letter_code
_entity_poly.pdbx_strand_id
1 'polypeptide(L)'
;MSSLSGWRKANRRSLASLGEQIGLQKGFLSEVERGLKRPSVEAAKRIEAATDGEVTAAELLGISGGVSEEATPFEPALASEARALGLDPNAIARTAVEEAVKRARMDAWNEKNREAVDSWNKLVEREGLWSDDLRAF
;
A
#
# COMPACT_ATOMS: atom_id res chain seq x y z
N MET A 1 2.75 11.12 17.47
CA MET A 1 4.18 10.82 17.25
C MET A 1 4.85 10.85 18.61
N SER A 2 4.96 9.70 19.26
CA SER A 2 5.55 9.61 20.60
C SER A 2 7.02 9.22 20.45
N SER A 3 7.93 10.17 20.67
CA SER A 3 9.35 9.83 20.75
C SER A 3 9.61 9.04 22.05
N LEU A 4 10.58 8.12 22.03
CA LEU A 4 11.01 7.39 23.23
C LEU A 4 11.39 8.34 24.39
N SER A 5 11.94 9.51 24.07
CA SER A 5 12.25 10.57 25.01
C SER A 5 11.01 11.25 25.62
N GLY A 6 9.92 11.39 24.85
CA GLY A 6 8.64 11.92 25.29
C GLY A 6 7.95 10.96 26.25
N TRP A 7 7.86 9.68 25.86
CA TRP A 7 7.32 8.61 26.72
C TRP A 7 8.05 8.53 28.06
N ARG A 8 9.38 8.57 28.02
CA ARG A 8 10.22 8.49 29.21
C ARG A 8 9.97 9.65 30.20
N LYS A 9 9.82 10.88 29.68
CA LYS A 9 9.51 12.07 30.51
C LYS A 9 8.11 11.98 31.12
N ALA A 10 7.12 11.51 30.36
CA ALA A 10 5.76 11.33 30.84
C ALA A 10 5.69 10.27 31.96
N ASN A 11 6.42 9.17 31.81
CA ASN A 11 6.44 8.05 32.76
C ASN A 11 7.48 8.18 33.88
N ARG A 12 8.19 9.31 33.98
CA ARG A 12 9.29 9.57 34.95
C ARG A 12 10.33 8.45 35.01
N ARG A 13 10.58 7.75 33.90
CA ARG A 13 11.56 6.66 33.82
C ARG A 13 12.94 7.20 33.46
N SER A 14 14.00 6.55 33.92
CA SER A 14 15.37 6.84 33.47
C SER A 14 15.77 5.87 32.36
N LEU A 15 16.68 6.29 31.47
CA LEU A 15 17.23 5.40 30.43
C LEU A 15 17.95 4.19 31.02
N ALA A 16 18.54 4.35 32.20
CA ALA A 16 19.18 3.25 32.93
C ALA A 16 18.14 2.22 33.38
N SER A 17 17.05 2.68 34.01
CA SER A 17 15.97 1.79 34.47
C SER A 17 15.26 1.09 33.32
N LEU A 18 15.00 1.80 32.21
CA LEU A 18 14.40 1.19 31.02
C LEU A 18 15.33 0.15 30.40
N GLY A 19 16.63 0.46 30.30
CA GLY A 19 17.63 -0.47 29.78
C GLY A 19 17.77 -1.73 30.62
N GLU A 20 17.76 -1.59 31.95
CA GLU A 20 17.84 -2.71 32.89
C GLU A 20 16.60 -3.62 32.79
N GLN A 21 15.41 -3.04 32.59
CA GLN A 21 14.16 -3.78 32.44
C GLN A 21 14.09 -4.63 31.16
N ILE A 22 14.70 -4.18 30.06
CA ILE A 22 14.63 -4.86 28.75
C ILE A 22 15.95 -5.51 28.31
N GLY A 23 16.96 -5.49 29.19
CA GLY A 23 18.30 -6.01 28.91
C GLY A 23 19.03 -5.26 27.79
N LEU A 24 18.81 -3.94 27.67
CA LEU A 24 19.49 -3.07 26.71
C LEU A 24 20.38 -2.04 27.42
N GLN A 25 21.51 -1.69 26.82
CA GLN A 25 22.41 -0.71 27.41
C GLN A 25 21.84 0.71 27.31
N LYS A 26 22.02 1.51 28.38
CA LYS A 26 21.68 2.95 28.40
C LYS A 26 22.24 3.71 27.20
N GLY A 27 23.48 3.43 26.80
CA GLY A 27 24.14 4.07 25.66
C GLY A 27 23.41 3.80 24.35
N PHE A 28 23.02 2.54 24.12
CA PHE A 28 22.23 2.13 22.96
C PHE A 28 20.87 2.82 22.91
N LEU A 29 20.15 2.87 24.02
CA LEU A 29 18.86 3.60 24.08
C LEU A 29 19.03 5.10 23.81
N SER A 30 20.12 5.70 24.26
CA SER A 30 20.41 7.11 23.97
C SER A 30 20.75 7.36 22.49
N GLU A 31 21.42 6.42 21.82
CA GLU A 31 21.71 6.51 20.38
C GLU A 31 20.44 6.36 19.55
N VAL A 32 19.53 5.48 19.96
CA VAL A 32 18.21 5.29 19.36
C VAL A 32 17.35 6.54 19.55
N GLU A 33 17.31 7.15 20.75
CA GLU A 33 16.60 8.42 20.98
C GLU A 33 17.11 9.57 20.10
N ARG A 34 18.42 9.59 19.81
CA ARG A 34 19.07 10.62 18.98
C ARG A 34 18.97 10.33 17.48
N GLY A 35 18.39 9.20 17.08
CA GLY A 35 18.31 8.77 15.68
C GLY A 35 19.67 8.42 15.06
N LEU A 36 20.73 8.29 15.86
CA LEU A 36 22.09 8.02 15.38
C LEU A 36 22.27 6.55 15.01
N LYS A 37 21.52 5.66 15.66
CA LYS A 37 21.61 4.22 15.44
C LYS A 37 20.24 3.62 15.26
N ARG A 38 20.07 2.88 14.15
CA ARG A 38 18.87 2.09 13.90
C ARG A 38 18.90 0.86 14.81
N PRO A 39 17.88 0.66 15.67
CA PRO A 39 17.82 -0.53 16.52
C PRO A 39 17.61 -1.79 15.66
N SER A 40 18.05 -2.94 16.16
CA SER A 40 17.65 -4.22 15.56
C SER A 40 16.16 -4.46 15.75
N VAL A 41 15.54 -5.27 14.88
CA VAL A 41 14.12 -5.64 14.99
C VAL A 41 13.78 -6.19 16.37
N GLU A 42 14.68 -6.99 16.95
CA GLU A 42 14.51 -7.55 18.29
C GLU A 42 14.57 -6.47 19.38
N ALA A 43 15.49 -5.52 19.29
CA ALA A 43 15.57 -4.41 20.24
C ALA A 43 14.35 -3.48 20.13
N ALA A 44 13.87 -3.21 18.92
CA ALA A 44 12.67 -2.41 18.68
C ALA A 44 11.42 -3.06 19.29
N LYS A 45 11.24 -4.38 19.11
CA LYS A 45 10.15 -5.14 19.75
C LYS A 45 10.22 -5.13 21.28
N ARG A 46 11.42 -5.20 21.86
CA ARG A 46 11.59 -5.12 23.32
C ARG A 46 11.22 -3.75 23.87
N ILE A 47 11.55 -2.68 23.13
CA ILE A 47 11.16 -1.31 23.51
C ILE A 47 9.64 -1.14 23.39
N GLU A 48 9.02 -1.64 22.32
CA GLU A 48 7.58 -1.62 22.13
C GLU A 48 6.83 -2.35 23.26
N ALA A 49 7.28 -3.56 23.62
CA ALA A 49 6.70 -4.33 24.73
C ALA A 49 6.85 -3.63 26.09
N ALA A 50 7.94 -2.88 26.32
CA ALA A 50 8.15 -2.15 27.57
C ALA A 50 7.42 -0.80 27.64
N THR A 51 6.94 -0.31 26.50
CA THR A 51 6.19 0.95 26.39
C THR A 51 4.69 0.73 26.17
N ASP A 52 4.21 -0.52 26.31
CA ASP A 52 2.83 -0.93 26.02
C ASP A 52 2.33 -0.44 24.63
N GLY A 53 3.24 -0.40 23.66
CA GLY A 53 2.93 0.05 22.29
C GLY A 53 2.85 1.57 22.10
N GLU A 54 3.15 2.39 23.11
CA GLU A 54 3.24 3.85 22.93
C GLU A 54 4.40 4.27 22.03
N VAL A 55 5.47 3.47 21.98
CA VAL A 55 6.58 3.65 21.04
C VAL A 55 6.66 2.38 20.19
N THR A 56 6.15 2.45 18.97
CA THR A 56 6.04 1.25 18.13
C THR A 56 7.38 0.86 17.51
N ALA A 57 7.60 -0.44 17.30
CA ALA A 57 8.80 -0.90 16.61
C ALA A 57 8.87 -0.35 15.17
N ALA A 58 7.71 -0.14 14.53
CA ALA A 58 7.61 0.44 13.19
C ALA A 58 8.11 1.90 13.14
N GLU A 59 7.80 2.72 14.15
CA GLU A 59 8.32 4.09 14.25
C GLU A 59 9.83 4.11 14.50
N LEU A 60 10.33 3.25 15.39
CA LEU A 60 11.77 3.15 15.69
C LEU A 60 12.59 2.67 14.50
N LEU A 61 12.00 1.85 13.63
CA LEU A 61 12.63 1.36 12.41
C LEU A 61 12.41 2.30 11.20
N GLY A 62 11.61 3.36 11.36
CA GLY A 62 11.27 4.30 10.28
C GLY A 62 10.40 3.67 9.18
N ILE A 63 9.66 2.59 9.51
CA ILE A 63 8.77 1.87 8.59
C ILE A 63 7.33 2.42 8.67
N SER A 64 7.03 3.29 9.64
CA SER A 64 5.69 3.89 9.81
C SER A 64 5.30 4.87 8.70
N GLY A 65 6.26 5.36 7.91
CA GLY A 65 5.97 5.92 6.60
C GLY A 65 5.94 4.77 5.60
N GLY A 66 4.74 4.29 5.27
CA GLY A 66 4.56 3.25 4.26
C GLY A 66 5.42 3.53 3.03
N VAL A 67 5.94 2.47 2.40
CA VAL A 67 6.77 2.57 1.19
C VAL A 67 6.08 3.54 0.25
N SER A 68 6.63 4.75 0.14
CA SER A 68 6.15 5.71 -0.84
C SER A 68 6.67 5.18 -2.15
N GLU A 69 5.84 4.36 -2.80
CA GLU A 69 5.97 4.10 -4.22
C GLU A 69 6.12 5.48 -4.90
N GLU A 70 6.95 5.59 -5.94
CA GLU A 70 7.08 6.80 -6.77
C GLU A 70 5.80 7.04 -7.59
N ALA A 71 4.65 6.98 -6.93
CA ALA A 71 3.36 7.36 -7.46
C ALA A 71 3.37 8.88 -7.60
N THR A 72 3.17 9.35 -8.83
CA THR A 72 2.91 10.76 -9.09
C THR A 72 1.67 11.16 -8.28
N PRO A 73 1.79 12.07 -7.30
CA PRO A 73 0.67 12.43 -6.46
C PRO A 73 -0.48 12.99 -7.31
N PHE A 74 -1.72 12.64 -6.98
CA PHE A 74 -2.87 13.28 -7.59
C PHE A 74 -2.84 14.79 -7.29
N GLU A 75 -2.96 15.62 -8.33
CA GLU A 75 -2.81 17.07 -8.24
C GLU A 75 -3.72 17.66 -7.14
N PRO A 76 -3.15 18.18 -6.03
CA PRO A 76 -3.94 18.56 -4.86
C PRO A 76 -4.84 19.78 -5.14
N ALA A 77 -4.45 20.63 -6.09
CA ALA A 77 -5.25 21.77 -6.55
C ALA A 77 -6.55 21.29 -7.21
N LEU A 78 -6.45 20.34 -8.15
CA LEU A 78 -7.60 19.77 -8.86
C LEU A 78 -8.54 19.03 -7.91
N ALA A 79 -7.99 18.29 -6.95
CA ALA A 79 -8.79 17.63 -5.91
C ALA A 79 -9.62 18.62 -5.08
N SER A 80 -9.04 19.79 -4.80
CA SER A 80 -9.67 20.81 -3.97
C SER A 80 -10.75 21.58 -4.74
N GLU A 81 -10.50 21.87 -6.01
CA GLU A 81 -11.50 22.44 -6.93
C GLU A 81 -12.71 21.52 -7.10
N ALA A 82 -12.48 20.23 -7.36
CA ALA A 82 -13.55 19.25 -7.47
C ALA A 82 -14.40 19.16 -6.19
N ARG A 83 -13.78 19.18 -5.00
CA ARG A 83 -14.50 19.26 -3.72
C ARG A 83 -15.30 20.55 -3.56
N ALA A 84 -14.77 21.69 -4.00
CA ALA A 84 -15.47 22.96 -3.98
C ALA A 84 -16.72 22.94 -4.88
N LEU A 85 -16.70 22.15 -5.94
CA LEU A 85 -17.82 21.92 -6.85
C LEU A 85 -18.77 20.78 -6.38
N GLY A 86 -18.54 20.18 -5.21
CA GLY A 86 -19.35 19.08 -4.67
C GLY A 86 -19.08 17.72 -5.31
N LEU A 87 -18.00 17.58 -6.08
CA LEU A 87 -17.54 16.31 -6.64
C LEU A 87 -16.61 15.61 -5.64
N ASP A 88 -16.66 14.28 -5.59
CA ASP A 88 -15.71 13.45 -4.84
C ASP A 88 -14.55 13.00 -5.77
N PRO A 89 -13.36 13.60 -5.67
CA PRO A 89 -12.23 13.26 -6.54
C PRO A 89 -11.80 11.79 -6.41
N ASN A 90 -11.92 11.21 -5.21
CA ASN A 90 -11.49 9.83 -4.96
C ASN A 90 -12.46 8.84 -5.61
N ALA A 91 -13.76 9.11 -5.55
CA ALA A 91 -14.75 8.29 -6.22
C ALA A 91 -14.57 8.32 -7.74
N ILE A 92 -14.32 9.51 -8.31
CA ILE A 92 -14.07 9.68 -9.75
C ILE A 92 -12.78 8.97 -10.17
N ALA A 93 -11.68 9.15 -9.42
CA ALA A 93 -10.41 8.49 -9.70
C ALA A 93 -10.55 6.96 -9.65
N ARG A 94 -11.28 6.43 -8.65
CA ARG A 94 -11.55 4.99 -8.55
C ARG A 94 -12.27 4.47 -9.80
N THR A 95 -13.35 5.12 -10.21
CA THR A 95 -14.11 4.68 -11.40
C THR A 95 -13.26 4.75 -12.66
N ALA A 96 -12.46 5.80 -12.84
CA ALA A 96 -11.56 5.92 -13.99
C ALA A 96 -10.52 4.79 -14.03
N VAL A 97 -9.94 4.43 -12.88
CA VAL A 97 -8.99 3.31 -12.76
C VAL A 97 -9.68 1.98 -13.06
N GLU A 98 -10.89 1.75 -12.52
CA GLU A 98 -11.66 0.53 -12.77
C GLU A 98 -11.95 0.34 -14.27
N GLU A 99 -12.36 1.40 -14.96
CA GLU A 99 -12.61 1.38 -16.41
C GLU A 99 -11.33 1.12 -17.20
N ALA A 100 -10.23 1.79 -16.85
CA ALA A 100 -8.93 1.59 -17.50
C ALA A 100 -8.44 0.15 -17.36
N VAL A 101 -8.53 -0.42 -16.14
CA VAL A 101 -8.16 -1.81 -15.87
C VAL A 101 -9.05 -2.78 -16.65
N LYS A 102 -10.36 -2.52 -16.71
CA LYS A 102 -11.29 -3.36 -17.47
C LYS A 102 -10.95 -3.37 -18.96
N ARG A 103 -10.65 -2.21 -19.55
CA ARG A 103 -10.23 -2.09 -20.96
C ARG A 103 -8.92 -2.84 -21.20
N ALA A 104 -7.90 -2.59 -20.40
CA ALA A 104 -6.60 -3.27 -20.53
C ALA A 104 -6.71 -4.80 -20.42
N ARG A 105 -7.57 -5.29 -19.51
CA ARG A 105 -7.85 -6.73 -19.39
C ARG A 105 -8.57 -7.28 -20.62
N MET A 106 -9.54 -6.56 -21.15
CA MET A 106 -10.27 -6.95 -22.35
C MET A 106 -9.33 -7.00 -23.56
N ASP A 107 -8.45 -6.01 -23.72
CA ASP A 107 -7.46 -5.97 -24.80
C ASP A 107 -6.47 -7.13 -24.68
N ALA A 108 -5.98 -7.40 -23.48
CA ALA A 108 -5.10 -8.54 -23.23
C ALA A 108 -5.80 -9.89 -23.47
N TRP A 109 -7.09 -9.99 -23.17
CA TRP A 109 -7.89 -11.18 -23.46
C TRP A 109 -8.10 -11.33 -24.97
N ASN A 110 -8.46 -10.26 -25.68
CA ASN A 110 -8.63 -10.26 -27.13
C ASN A 110 -7.34 -10.67 -27.85
N GLU A 111 -6.19 -10.16 -27.41
CA GLU A 111 -4.89 -10.52 -28.01
C GLU A 111 -4.59 -12.01 -27.86
N LYS A 112 -4.77 -12.55 -26.65
CA LYS A 112 -4.53 -13.97 -26.36
C LYS A 112 -5.50 -14.90 -27.10
N ASN A 113 -6.74 -14.47 -27.28
CA ASN A 113 -7.77 -15.27 -27.94
C ASN A 113 -7.85 -15.01 -29.45
N ARG A 114 -7.03 -14.11 -30.00
CA ARG A 114 -7.07 -13.75 -31.43
C ARG A 114 -6.92 -14.98 -32.31
N GLU A 115 -5.93 -15.84 -32.05
CA GLU A 115 -5.72 -17.05 -32.84
C GLU A 115 -6.89 -18.06 -32.75
N ALA A 116 -7.49 -18.19 -31.56
CA ALA A 116 -8.65 -19.05 -31.34
C ALA A 116 -9.89 -18.51 -32.08
N VAL A 117 -10.12 -17.20 -32.02
CA VAL A 117 -11.21 -16.53 -32.73
C VAL A 117 -11.00 -16.58 -34.24
N ASP A 118 -9.78 -16.32 -34.74
CA ASP A 118 -9.46 -16.36 -36.16
C ASP A 118 -9.59 -17.77 -36.74
N SER A 119 -9.13 -18.80 -36.03
CA SER A 119 -9.30 -20.18 -36.46
C SER A 119 -10.78 -20.61 -36.48
N TRP A 120 -11.56 -20.16 -35.51
CA TRP A 120 -13.01 -20.38 -35.47
C TRP A 120 -13.73 -19.66 -36.61
N ASN A 121 -13.41 -18.38 -36.86
CA ASN A 121 -13.99 -17.61 -37.95
C ASN A 121 -13.71 -18.26 -39.31
N LYS A 122 -12.47 -18.72 -39.55
CA LYS A 122 -12.11 -19.45 -40.78
C LYS A 122 -12.89 -20.76 -40.94
N LEU A 123 -13.18 -21.46 -39.85
CA LEU A 123 -13.98 -22.69 -39.89
C LEU A 123 -15.44 -22.37 -40.24
N VAL A 124 -16.02 -21.33 -39.63
CA VAL A 124 -17.36 -20.85 -39.94
C VAL A 124 -17.48 -20.36 -41.39
N GLU A 125 -16.48 -19.63 -41.91
CA GLU A 125 -16.45 -19.22 -43.32
C GLU A 125 -16.40 -20.42 -44.29
N ARG A 126 -15.71 -21.49 -43.90
CA ARG A 126 -15.59 -22.71 -44.71
C ARG A 126 -16.85 -23.59 -44.65
N GLU A 127 -17.39 -23.79 -43.45
CA GLU A 127 -18.39 -24.83 -43.17
C GLU A 127 -19.80 -24.28 -42.92
N GLY A 128 -19.94 -22.96 -42.78
CA GLY A 128 -21.18 -22.33 -42.33
C GLY A 128 -21.37 -22.42 -40.81
N LEU A 129 -22.47 -21.86 -40.32
CA LEU A 129 -22.89 -22.05 -38.94
C LEU A 129 -23.74 -23.32 -38.85
N TRP A 130 -23.58 -24.08 -37.75
CA TRP A 130 -24.40 -25.28 -37.50
C TRP A 130 -25.92 -25.03 -37.55
N SER A 131 -26.35 -23.79 -37.26
CA SER A 131 -27.76 -23.41 -37.29
C SER A 131 -28.26 -22.93 -38.64
N ASP A 132 -27.43 -22.91 -39.69
CA ASP A 132 -27.80 -22.33 -40.98
C ASP A 132 -29.01 -23.05 -41.60
N ASP A 133 -29.12 -24.38 -41.45
CA ASP A 133 -30.27 -25.16 -41.94
C ASP A 133 -31.53 -25.05 -41.06
N LEU A 134 -31.42 -24.43 -39.87
CA LEU A 134 -32.52 -24.30 -38.89
C LEU A 134 -33.07 -22.86 -38.82
N ARG A 135 -32.46 -21.90 -39.51
CA ARG A 135 -32.98 -20.52 -39.60
C ARG A 135 -34.10 -20.46 -40.64
N ALA A 136 -35.34 -20.59 -40.18
CA ALA A 136 -36.50 -20.16 -40.94
C ALA A 136 -36.75 -18.67 -40.68
N PHE A 137 -36.82 -17.87 -41.74
CA PHE A 137 -37.22 -16.45 -41.70
C PHE A 137 -38.74 -16.32 -41.66
#